data_AF-A0A9D2SXJ8-F1
#
_entry.id   AF-A0A9D2SXJ8-F1
#
_cell.length_a   1.000
_cell.length_b   1.000
_cell.length_c   1.000
_cell.angle_alpha   90.00
_cell.angle_beta   90.00
_cell.angle_gamma   90.00
#
_symmetry.space_group_name_H-M   'P 1'
#
loop_
_entity.id
_entity.type
_entity.pdbx_description
1 polymer ?
#
loop_
_entity_poly.entity_id
_entity_poly.type
_entity_poly.pdbx_seq_one_letter_code
_entity_poly.pdbx_strand_id
1 'polypeptide(L)' 'MSQEKVDKYKKEKANRKQIMRKERMMSIVRKVILTVVALALVGWIAYSAYDIYDSNKERAVAEVDYTAVTDYMNSLSE' A
#
# COMPACT_ATOMS: atom_id res chain seq x y z
N MET A 1 -55.81 6.66 -13.48
CA MET A 1 -54.33 6.78 -13.34
C MET A 1 -54.05 7.83 -12.27
N SER A 2 -53.30 7.48 -11.22
CA SER A 2 -52.99 8.42 -10.13
C SER A 2 -51.93 9.44 -10.57
N GLN A 3 -52.13 10.71 -10.23
CA GLN A 3 -51.18 11.81 -10.48
C GLN A 3 -49.78 11.48 -9.94
N GLU A 4 -49.71 10.74 -8.82
CA GLU A 4 -48.43 10.29 -8.24
C GLU A 4 -47.61 9.41 -9.17
N LYS A 5 -48.27 8.57 -9.99
CA LYS A 5 -47.60 7.71 -10.96
C LYS A 5 -47.01 8.55 -12.10
N VAL A 6 -47.71 9.61 -12.51
CA VAL A 6 -47.27 10.53 -13.58
C VAL A 6 -46.12 11.40 -13.11
N ASP A 7 -46.18 11.90 -11.87
CA ASP A 7 -45.12 12.73 -11.29
C ASP A 7 -43.85 11.92 -11.00
N LYS A 8 -43.98 10.67 -10.55
CA LYS A 8 -42.84 9.74 -10.48
C LYS A 8 -42.22 9.53 -11.86
N TYR A 9 -43.03 9.30 -12.90
CA TYR A 9 -42.54 9.10 -14.25
C TYR A 9 -41.78 10.33 -14.80
N LYS A 10 -42.29 11.54 -14.53
CA LYS A 10 -41.61 12.79 -14.87
C LYS A 10 -40.29 12.95 -14.10
N LYS A 11 -40.28 12.65 -12.80
CA LYS A 11 -39.07 12.70 -11.96
C LYS A 11 -38.01 11.69 -12.39
N GLU A 12 -38.38 10.47 -12.73
CA GLU A 12 -37.44 9.46 -13.24
C GLU A 12 -36.89 9.87 -14.61
N LYS A 13 -37.74 10.38 -15.50
CA LYS A 13 -37.31 10.84 -16.83
C LYS A 13 -36.36 12.04 -16.74
N ALA A 14 -36.59 12.96 -15.80
CA ALA A 14 -35.69 14.08 -15.53
C ALA A 14 -34.35 13.63 -14.91
N ASN A 15 -34.37 12.65 -14.01
CA ASN A 15 -33.17 12.18 -13.30
C ASN A 15 -32.38 11.08 -14.01
N ARG A 16 -32.88 10.53 -15.12
CA ARG A 16 -32.22 9.47 -15.89
C ARG A 16 -30.74 9.77 -16.19
N LYS A 17 -30.42 11.01 -16.59
CA LYS A 17 -29.03 11.42 -16.86
C LYS A 17 -28.17 11.43 -15.59
N GLN A 18 -28.73 11.82 -14.45
CA GLN A 18 -28.01 11.85 -13.17
C GLN A 18 -27.74 10.44 -12.66
N ILE A 19 -28.72 9.54 -12.76
CA ILE A 19 -28.59 8.14 -12.36
C ILE A 19 -27.51 7.45 -13.22
N MET A 20 -27.56 7.59 -14.54
CA MET A 20 -26.54 7.03 -15.43
C MET A 20 -25.13 7.59 -15.16
N ARG A 21 -25.01 8.88 -14.80
CA ARG A 21 -23.72 9.47 -14.41
C ARG A 21 -23.20 8.89 -13.09
N LYS A 22 -24.07 8.71 -12.10
CA LYS A 22 -23.71 8.08 -10.81
C LYS A 22 -23.25 6.64 -11.00
N GLU A 23 -23.94 5.85 -11.80
CA GLU A 23 -23.54 4.46 -12.09
C GLU A 23 -22.17 4.39 -12.80
N ARG A 24 -21.94 5.24 -13.81
CA ARG A 24 -20.62 5.34 -14.45
C ARG A 24 -19.53 5.73 -13.46
N MET A 25 -19.80 6.71 -12.61
CA MET A 25 -18.83 7.16 -11.60
C MET A 25 -18.53 6.06 -10.58
N MET A 26 -19.53 5.32 -10.10
CA MET A 26 -19.32 4.18 -9.20
C MET A 26 -18.48 3.08 -9.86
N SER A 27 -18.69 2.81 -11.15
CA SER A 27 -17.87 1.83 -11.87
C SER A 27 -16.41 2.26 -12.00
N ILE A 28 -16.15 3.56 -12.19
CA ILE A 28 -14.80 4.12 -12.24
C ILE A 28 -14.13 4.04 -10.87
N VAL A 29 -14.83 4.49 -9.81
CA VAL A 29 -14.31 4.44 -8.44
C VAL A 29 -13.92 3.02 -8.05
N ARG A 30 -14.74 2.01 -8.39
CA ARG A 30 -14.41 0.61 -8.12
C ARG A 30 -13.13 0.17 -8.84
N LYS A 31 -12.94 0.55 -10.10
CA LYS A 31 -11.70 0.26 -10.85
C LYS A 31 -10.50 0.97 -10.22
N VAL A 32 -10.66 2.24 -9.83
CA VAL A 32 -9.59 3.04 -9.18
C VAL A 32 -9.15 2.39 -7.87
N ILE A 33 -10.08 1.99 -7.00
CA ILE A 33 -9.75 1.32 -5.73
C ILE A 33 -8.93 0.05 -6.00
N LEU A 34 -9.37 -0.76 -6.98
CA LEU A 34 -8.70 -2.01 -7.32
C LEU A 34 -7.28 -1.76 -7.86
N THR A 35 -7.10 -0.72 -8.69
CA THR A 35 -5.76 -0.33 -9.17
C THR A 35 -4.87 0.21 -8.06
N VAL A 36 -5.41 0.98 -7.12
CA VAL A 36 -4.63 1.53 -5.99
C VAL A 36 -4.13 0.40 -5.09
N VAL A 37 -4.98 -0.58 -4.77
CA VAL A 37 -4.59 -1.75 -3.99
C VAL A 37 -3.51 -2.55 -4.71
N ALA A 38 -3.64 -2.77 -6.02
CA ALA A 38 -2.62 -3.46 -6.80
C ALA A 38 -1.27 -2.72 -6.79
N LEU A 39 -1.27 -1.39 -6.96
CA LEU A 39 -0.06 -0.58 -6.90
C LEU A 39 0.58 -0.59 -5.51
N ALA A 40 -0.22 -0.55 -4.45
CA ALA A 40 0.28 -0.66 -3.08
C ALA A 40 0.97 -2.00 -2.82
N LEU A 41 0.40 -3.12 -3.31
CA LEU A 41 1.01 -4.44 -3.20
C LEU A 41 2.32 -4.53 -3.99
N VAL A 42 2.35 -4.01 -5.22
CA VAL A 42 3.57 -3.99 -6.04
C VAL A 42 4.66 -3.16 -5.38
N GLY A 43 4.32 -1.97 -4.85
CA GLY A 43 5.26 -1.12 -4.12
C GLY A 43 5.81 -1.80 -2.87
N TRP A 44 4.95 -2.51 -2.12
CA TRP A 44 5.35 -3.27 -0.94
C TRP A 44 6.32 -4.41 -1.28
N ILE A 45 6.01 -5.18 -2.32
CA ILE A 45 6.88 -6.28 -2.78
C ILE A 45 8.21 -5.74 -3.27
N ALA A 46 8.22 -4.62 -4.02
CA ALA A 46 9.45 -4.00 -4.48
C ALA A 46 10.32 -3.50 -3.32
N TYR A 47 9.73 -2.87 -2.31
CA TYR A 47 10.45 -2.45 -1.10
C TYR A 47 11.02 -3.65 -0.33
N SER A 48 10.23 -4.71 -0.14
CA SER A 48 10.68 -5.91 0.54
C SER A 48 11.80 -6.64 -0.22
N ALA A 49 11.73 -6.70 -1.54
CA ALA A 49 12.79 -7.28 -2.36
C ALA A 49 14.09 -6.48 -2.26
N TYR A 50 14.00 -5.15 -2.21
CA TYR A 50 15.17 -4.28 -2.00
C TYR A 50 15.77 -4.46 -0.60
N ASP A 51 14.94 -4.53 0.44
CA ASP A 51 15.37 -4.79 1.82
C ASP A 51 16.05 -6.17 1.95
N ILE A 52 15.53 -7.19 1.28
CA ILE A 52 16.14 -8.53 1.22
C ILE A 52 17.48 -8.51 0.45
N TYR A 53 17.60 -7.70 -0.60
CA TYR A 53 18.85 -7.57 -1.36
C TYR A 53 19.92 -6.82 -0.55
N ASP A 54 19.55 -5.73 0.13
CA ASP A 54 20.48 -4.94 0.93
C ASP A 54 20.89 -5.67 2.22
N SER A 55 20.01 -6.51 2.78
CA SER A 55 20.35 -7.41 3.90
C SER A 55 21.19 -8.62 3.49
N ASN A 56 21.14 -9.06 2.22
CA ASN A 56 22.00 -10.11 1.66
C ASN A 56 23.34 -9.59 1.12
N LYS A 57 23.52 -8.27 0.98
CA LYS A 57 24.88 -7.72 0.88
C LYS A 57 25.55 -8.02 2.21
N GLU A 58 26.61 -8.83 2.17
CA GLU A 58 27.48 -9.09 3.31
C GLU A 58 27.72 -7.74 4.01
N ARG A 59 27.04 -7.53 5.15
CA ARG A 59 27.35 -6.39 6.01
C ARG A 59 28.83 -6.54 6.24
N ALA A 60 29.61 -5.50 5.93
CA ALA A 60 31.00 -5.45 6.35
C ALA A 60 30.97 -5.57 7.88
N VAL A 61 31.11 -6.81 8.36
CA VAL A 61 31.22 -7.10 9.76
C VAL A 61 32.53 -6.42 10.08
N ALA A 62 32.47 -5.29 10.76
CA ALA A 62 33.68 -4.73 11.33
C ALA A 62 34.21 -5.85 12.21
N GLU A 63 35.30 -6.50 11.79
CA GLU A 63 36.05 -7.39 12.65
C GLU A 63 36.53 -6.53 13.79
N VAL A 64 35.76 -6.52 14.88
CA VAL A 64 36.11 -5.78 16.07
C VAL A 64 37.27 -6.56 16.68
N ASP A 65 38.46 -5.97 16.61
CA ASP A 65 39.64 -6.53 17.26
C ASP A 65 39.51 -6.38 18.78
N TYR A 66 39.31 -7.50 19.46
CA TYR A 66 39.20 -7.57 20.92
C TYR A 66 40.53 -7.79 21.62
N THR A 67 41.65 -7.86 20.89
CA THR A 67 42.98 -8.16 21.43
C THR A 67 43.34 -7.21 22.58
N ALA A 68 43.10 -5.91 22.42
CA ALA A 68 43.36 -4.92 23.46
C ALA A 68 42.53 -5.13 24.74
N VAL A 69 41.29 -5.60 24.62
CA VAL A 69 40.42 -5.88 25.78
C VAL A 69 40.87 -7.16 26.47
N THR A 70 41.21 -8.19 25.70
CA THR A 70 41.73 -9.46 26.22
C THR A 70 43.05 -9.26 26.95
N ASP A 71 43.99 -8.50 26.38
CA ASP A 71 45.30 -8.23 26.99
C ASP A 71 45.17 -7.46 28.31
N TYR A 72 44.27 -6.47 28.37
CA TYR A 72 44.01 -5.74 29.61
C TYR A 72 43.43 -6.65 30.70
N MET A 73 42.50 -7.54 30.36
CA MET A 73 41.90 -8.46 31.32
C MET A 73 42.89 -9.50 31.84
N ASN A 74 43.82 -9.94 30.98
CA ASN A 74 44.91 -10.80 31.38
C ASN A 74 45.88 -10.08 32.34
N SER A 75 46.21 -8.81 32.06
CA SER A 75 47.09 -8.00 32.94
C SER A 75 46.49 -7.69 34.31
N LEU A 76 45.17 -7.76 34.45
CA LEU A 76 44.47 -7.58 35.73
C LEU A 76 44.36 -8.89 36.54
N SER A 77 44.51 -10.02 35.86
CA SER A 77 44.41 -11.36 36.47
C SER A 77 45.78 -11.92 36.88
N GLU A 78 46.85 -11.23 36.49
CA GLU A 78 48.24 -11.45 36.88
C GLU A 78 48.64 -10.48 38.01
#